data_AF-A0A944FNN5-F1
#
_entry.id   AF-A0A944FNN5-F1
#
_cell.length_a   1.000
_cell.length_b   1.000
_cell.length_c   1.000
_cell.angle_alpha   90.00
_cell.angle_beta   90.00
_cell.angle_gamma   90.00
#
_symmetry.space_group_name_H-M   'P 1'
#
loop_
_entity.id
_entity.type
_entity.pdbx_description
1 polymer ?
#
loop_
_entity_poly.entity_id
_entity_poly.type
_entity_poly.pdbx_seq_one_letter_code
_entity_poly.pdbx_strand_id
1 'polypeptide(L)'
;MESAHTVFAGPPEATANRPPRLPRPDPVPRLAEPVRALPGPDGAEDFWADVRRLGTPLVGPDPQGSPEHRAVTFLWRGTPATRAVEVLPNKLGDPRDPEGNLMEHVPGTDVWHWTLRLRHDWRGTYDFHVDEGIEATGPDYWRALRTDPRPDPFNDRALPRRWGGTPVSYAELPAAPDAADWTPRPDVAHGTVTEHRVPSARLGGERRVWLYAPPASPGGRAPSAGLPVLVLLDGEHWGPRLGLAHLLDNLIADGRIPPLAAVLPEAVDEPTRWAELSCRPGYVAHLTDELLPWAAGRLPVTADPARTVVAGQSLGGLTAAYAAMAAPHRFGNALVQSGSFWWPVGEHAEWLTRSLAGAPRLPVRLWLSFGEQEWVALPAARRLRDTLRELGYHDSSYREFNGGHDYLCWRTELADGLVALLGR
;
A
#
# COMPACT_ATOMS: atom_id res chain seq x y z
N MET A 1 35.51 -11.49 -20.23
CA MET A 1 35.04 -10.69 -19.08
C MET A 1 34.65 -9.34 -19.65
N GLU A 2 33.50 -9.31 -20.30
CA GLU A 2 33.00 -8.18 -21.09
C GLU A 2 31.78 -7.62 -20.35
N SER A 3 31.76 -6.31 -20.16
CA SER A 3 30.77 -5.54 -19.43
C SER A 3 29.38 -5.68 -20.07
N ALA A 4 28.51 -6.45 -19.43
CA ALA A 4 27.16 -6.71 -19.92
C ALA A 4 26.12 -5.94 -19.07
N HIS A 5 25.43 -5.01 -19.75
CA HIS A 5 24.10 -4.49 -19.44
C HIS A 5 23.94 -3.50 -18.27
N THR A 6 24.43 -2.28 -18.42
CA THR A 6 23.78 -1.16 -17.70
C THR A 6 22.59 -0.69 -18.56
N VAL A 7 21.40 -1.22 -18.29
CA VAL A 7 20.13 -0.77 -18.91
C VAL A 7 19.85 0.70 -18.58
N PHE A 8 20.45 1.21 -17.51
CA PHE A 8 20.16 2.52 -16.96
C PHE A 8 21.37 3.45 -17.06
N ALA A 9 21.14 4.67 -17.56
CA ALA A 9 21.95 5.81 -17.16
C ALA A 9 21.82 6.03 -15.63
N GLY A 10 22.66 6.88 -15.02
CA GLY A 10 22.48 7.21 -13.60
C GLY A 10 21.09 7.81 -13.33
N PRO A 11 20.42 7.46 -12.21
CA PRO A 11 19.13 8.05 -11.85
C PRO A 11 19.29 9.55 -11.54
N PRO A 12 18.26 10.38 -11.77
CA PRO A 12 18.30 11.80 -11.43
C PRO A 12 18.67 12.07 -9.95
N GLU A 13 19.48 13.09 -9.74
CA GLU A 13 19.87 13.59 -8.41
C GLU A 13 19.01 14.81 -8.00
N ALA A 14 18.92 15.08 -6.69
CA ALA A 14 18.28 16.26 -6.12
C ALA A 14 16.84 16.53 -6.61
N THR A 15 16.01 15.49 -6.66
CA THR A 15 14.60 15.60 -7.08
C THR A 15 13.67 15.81 -5.89
N ALA A 16 12.46 16.34 -6.14
CA ALA A 16 11.50 16.59 -5.07
C ALA A 16 11.01 15.27 -4.44
N ASN A 17 11.12 15.15 -3.12
CA ASN A 17 10.62 14.02 -2.33
C ASN A 17 9.09 14.11 -2.11
N ARG A 18 8.34 14.24 -3.20
CA ARG A 18 6.87 14.29 -3.15
C ARG A 18 6.27 13.97 -4.52
N PRO A 19 5.06 13.39 -4.55
CA PRO A 19 4.30 13.26 -5.79
C PRO A 19 3.92 14.63 -6.38
N PRO A 20 3.68 14.71 -7.69
CA PRO A 20 3.04 15.87 -8.32
C PRO A 20 1.72 16.22 -7.64
N ARG A 21 1.45 17.53 -7.50
CA ARG A 21 0.18 18.04 -6.95
C ARG A 21 -0.81 18.32 -8.08
N LEU A 22 -1.39 17.27 -8.64
CA LEU A 22 -2.41 17.38 -9.70
C LEU A 22 -3.82 17.43 -9.09
N PRO A 23 -4.75 18.24 -9.64
CA PRO A 23 -6.14 18.20 -9.22
C PRO A 23 -6.75 16.83 -9.53
N ARG A 24 -7.75 16.43 -8.74
CA ARG A 24 -8.52 15.23 -9.07
C ARG A 24 -9.26 15.46 -10.40
N PRO A 25 -9.28 14.48 -11.33
CA PRO A 25 -9.91 14.66 -12.64
C PRO A 25 -11.44 14.76 -12.54
N ASP A 26 -12.03 13.97 -11.66
CA ASP A 26 -13.48 13.94 -11.41
C ASP A 26 -13.78 14.48 -10.02
N PRO A 27 -14.90 15.18 -9.80
CA PRO A 27 -15.31 15.58 -8.46
C PRO A 27 -15.42 14.41 -7.49
N VAL A 28 -15.30 14.69 -6.19
CA VAL A 28 -15.63 13.70 -5.16
C VAL A 28 -17.10 13.28 -5.34
N PRO A 29 -17.44 11.97 -5.37
CA PRO A 29 -18.80 11.51 -5.65
C PRO A 29 -19.72 11.70 -4.45
N ARG A 30 -19.93 12.96 -4.04
CA ARG A 30 -20.75 13.35 -2.89
C ARG A 30 -22.23 13.09 -3.14
N LEU A 31 -22.90 12.63 -2.09
CA LEU A 31 -24.35 12.61 -1.99
C LEU A 31 -24.78 13.68 -0.99
N ALA A 32 -25.88 14.37 -1.31
CA ALA A 32 -26.50 15.33 -0.40
C ALA A 32 -27.16 14.62 0.78
N GLU A 33 -27.94 13.58 0.48
CA GLU A 33 -28.67 12.83 1.49
C GLU A 33 -27.79 11.73 2.13
N PRO A 34 -27.82 11.60 3.46
CA PRO A 34 -27.17 10.50 4.19
C PRO A 34 -27.93 9.18 4.05
N VAL A 35 -27.26 8.09 4.38
CA VAL A 35 -27.82 6.72 4.34
C VAL A 35 -29.06 6.54 5.23
N ARG A 36 -29.14 7.29 6.33
CA ARG A 36 -30.27 7.29 7.27
C ARG A 36 -30.64 8.72 7.63
N ALA A 37 -31.91 8.93 7.98
CA ALA A 37 -32.39 10.21 8.49
C ALA A 37 -31.56 10.66 9.71
N LEU A 38 -31.13 11.92 9.69
CA LEU A 38 -30.36 12.54 10.77
C LEU A 38 -31.30 13.02 11.88
N PRO A 39 -30.84 13.04 13.14
CA PRO A 39 -31.69 13.40 14.27
C PRO A 39 -31.97 14.91 14.31
N GLY A 40 -33.13 15.27 14.86
CA GLY A 40 -33.31 16.60 15.44
C GLY A 40 -32.64 16.72 16.83
N PRO A 41 -32.65 17.90 17.47
CA PRO A 41 -31.99 18.15 18.75
C PRO A 41 -32.31 17.11 19.84
N ASP A 42 -33.59 16.75 19.99
CA ASP A 42 -34.05 15.83 21.04
C ASP A 42 -33.74 14.35 20.74
N GLY A 43 -33.33 14.01 19.51
CA GLY A 43 -33.10 12.63 19.07
C GLY A 43 -31.63 12.23 18.93
N ALA A 44 -30.69 13.13 19.25
CA ALA A 44 -29.26 12.90 18.98
C ALA A 44 -28.68 11.72 19.78
N GLU A 45 -29.06 11.54 21.04
CA GLU A 45 -28.54 10.43 21.85
C GLU A 45 -29.04 9.07 21.38
N ASP A 46 -30.33 8.96 21.03
CA ASP A 46 -30.90 7.73 20.47
C ASP A 46 -30.23 7.38 19.14
N PHE A 47 -29.97 8.39 18.30
CA PHE A 47 -29.20 8.22 17.07
C PHE A 47 -27.80 7.66 17.32
N TRP A 48 -27.07 8.21 18.30
CA TRP A 48 -25.73 7.71 18.64
C TRP A 48 -25.74 6.33 19.27
N ALA A 49 -26.76 5.98 20.06
CA ALA A 49 -26.95 4.62 20.57
C ALA A 49 -27.12 3.63 19.40
N ASP A 50 -27.88 4.03 18.39
CA ASP A 50 -28.06 3.26 17.16
C ASP A 50 -26.76 3.12 16.35
N VAL A 51 -26.01 4.21 16.19
CA VAL A 51 -24.70 4.20 15.50
C VAL A 51 -23.71 3.28 16.21
N ARG A 52 -23.62 3.33 17.54
CA ARG A 52 -22.74 2.42 18.32
C ARG A 52 -23.09 0.94 18.10
N ARG A 53 -24.37 0.63 17.87
CA ARG A 53 -24.83 -0.74 17.59
C ARG A 53 -24.52 -1.18 16.16
N LEU A 54 -24.59 -0.27 15.19
CA LEU A 54 -24.39 -0.57 13.77
C LEU A 54 -22.92 -0.50 13.34
N GLY A 55 -22.12 0.32 14.02
CA GLY A 55 -20.77 0.70 13.60
C GLY A 55 -20.78 1.74 12.47
N THR A 56 -19.58 2.20 12.10
CA THR A 56 -19.36 3.18 11.03
C THR A 56 -18.27 2.74 10.03
N PRO A 57 -18.25 3.33 8.82
CA PRO A 57 -19.26 4.24 8.26
C PRO A 57 -20.59 3.52 8.00
N LEU A 58 -21.70 4.27 7.99
CA LEU A 58 -23.00 3.70 7.64
C LEU A 58 -23.03 3.39 6.14
N VAL A 59 -23.48 2.19 5.78
CA VAL A 59 -23.58 1.75 4.38
C VAL A 59 -25.03 1.43 4.03
N GLY A 60 -25.51 1.99 2.93
CA GLY A 60 -26.88 1.82 2.45
C GLY A 60 -26.97 1.54 0.95
N PRO A 61 -28.19 1.25 0.44
CA PRO A 61 -28.41 1.12 -1.00
C PRO A 61 -28.05 2.41 -1.73
N ASP A 62 -27.72 2.31 -3.01
CA ASP A 62 -27.53 3.48 -3.87
C ASP A 62 -28.86 4.24 -4.04
N PRO A 63 -28.94 5.55 -3.74
CA PRO A 63 -30.15 6.34 -3.98
C PRO A 63 -30.57 6.39 -5.45
N GLN A 64 -29.64 6.10 -6.37
CA GLN A 64 -29.92 6.02 -7.82
C GLN A 64 -30.35 4.61 -8.27
N GLY A 65 -30.47 3.65 -7.35
CA GLY A 65 -30.96 2.30 -7.62
C GLY A 65 -29.95 1.35 -8.28
N SER A 66 -28.66 1.72 -8.39
CA SER A 66 -27.64 0.82 -8.95
C SER A 66 -27.29 -0.30 -7.96
N PRO A 67 -27.27 -1.58 -8.38
CA PRO A 67 -26.79 -2.67 -7.54
C PRO A 67 -25.27 -2.64 -7.32
N GLU A 68 -24.54 -1.97 -8.20
CA GLU A 68 -23.07 -1.86 -8.21
C GLU A 68 -22.53 -0.78 -7.26
N HIS A 69 -23.42 0.06 -6.70
CA HIS A 69 -23.02 1.19 -5.85
C HIS A 69 -23.71 1.13 -4.48
N ARG A 70 -23.14 1.85 -3.52
CA ARG A 70 -23.66 2.06 -2.17
C ARG A 70 -23.53 3.53 -1.81
N ALA A 71 -24.47 4.00 -1.00
CA ALA A 71 -24.27 5.23 -0.25
C ALA A 71 -23.47 4.90 1.02
N VAL A 72 -22.48 5.73 1.35
CA VAL A 72 -21.57 5.55 2.49
C VAL A 72 -21.51 6.85 3.26
N THR A 73 -22.05 6.87 4.48
CA THR A 73 -22.06 8.04 5.36
C THR A 73 -21.03 7.89 6.47
N PHE A 74 -20.02 8.75 6.45
CA PHE A 74 -19.10 8.97 7.55
C PHE A 74 -19.74 9.87 8.58
N LEU A 75 -19.51 9.59 9.87
CA LEU A 75 -20.10 10.32 10.97
C LEU A 75 -19.03 10.71 11.98
N TRP A 76 -19.17 11.91 12.54
CA TRP A 76 -18.36 12.36 13.66
C TRP A 76 -19.28 12.93 14.75
N ARG A 77 -18.99 12.58 16.00
CA ARG A 77 -19.68 13.13 17.17
C ARG A 77 -18.88 14.32 17.70
N GLY A 78 -19.37 15.52 17.43
CA GLY A 78 -18.74 16.77 17.83
C GLY A 78 -18.79 17.01 19.34
N THR A 79 -17.99 17.97 19.78
CA THR A 79 -18.04 18.57 21.11
C THR A 79 -18.49 20.04 20.98
N PRO A 80 -18.82 20.73 22.08
CA PRO A 80 -19.06 22.18 22.04
C PRO A 80 -17.88 23.00 21.49
N ALA A 81 -16.67 22.44 21.46
CA ALA A 81 -15.49 23.08 20.90
C ALA A 81 -15.32 22.81 19.40
N THR A 82 -16.01 21.82 18.82
CA THR A 82 -15.87 21.45 17.41
C THR A 82 -16.36 22.56 16.49
N ARG A 83 -15.45 23.13 15.72
CA ARG A 83 -15.70 24.20 14.73
C ARG A 83 -15.83 23.66 13.31
N ALA A 84 -15.06 22.62 12.98
CA ALA A 84 -15.09 21.94 11.69
C ALA A 84 -14.60 20.50 11.82
N VAL A 85 -15.04 19.64 10.90
CA VAL A 85 -14.54 18.27 10.76
C VAL A 85 -14.23 18.01 9.30
N GLU A 86 -13.01 17.59 8.99
CA GLU A 86 -12.61 17.07 7.69
C GLU A 86 -12.54 15.54 7.75
N VAL A 87 -13.04 14.86 6.72
CA VAL A 87 -12.86 13.41 6.55
C VAL A 87 -12.06 13.14 5.29
N LEU A 88 -11.04 12.30 5.39
CA LEU A 88 -10.13 11.99 4.29
C LEU A 88 -10.05 10.48 4.05
N PRO A 89 -10.98 9.90 3.28
CA PRO A 89 -10.79 8.55 2.78
C PRO A 89 -9.68 8.53 1.72
N ASN A 90 -8.86 7.48 1.76
CA ASN A 90 -7.65 7.35 0.97
C ASN A 90 -7.93 7.56 -0.52
N LYS A 91 -7.31 8.61 -1.10
CA LYS A 91 -7.45 9.01 -2.50
C LYS A 91 -8.89 9.27 -2.97
N LEU A 92 -9.84 9.45 -2.05
CA LEU A 92 -11.17 9.96 -2.38
C LEU A 92 -11.24 11.48 -2.19
N GLY A 93 -10.75 12.00 -1.06
CA GLY A 93 -10.68 13.45 -0.86
C GLY A 93 -9.69 14.13 -1.81
N ASP A 94 -10.02 15.35 -2.28
CA ASP A 94 -9.10 16.16 -3.08
C ASP A 94 -8.27 17.06 -2.14
N PRO A 95 -6.94 16.86 -2.04
CA PRO A 95 -6.10 17.71 -1.19
C PRO A 95 -5.97 19.16 -1.68
N ARG A 96 -6.38 19.46 -2.92
CA ARG A 96 -6.41 20.82 -3.51
C ARG A 96 -7.75 21.52 -3.35
N ASP A 97 -8.80 20.77 -3.02
CA ASP A 97 -10.11 21.28 -2.63
C ASP A 97 -10.45 20.76 -1.23
N PRO A 98 -9.75 21.26 -0.19
CA PRO A 98 -9.93 20.76 1.17
C PRO A 98 -11.33 21.04 1.73
N GLU A 99 -11.99 22.09 1.26
CA GLU A 99 -13.36 22.45 1.66
C GLU A 99 -14.38 21.39 1.22
N GLY A 100 -14.18 20.77 0.05
CA GLY A 100 -15.02 19.66 -0.42
C GLY A 100 -15.00 18.41 0.48
N ASN A 101 -14.01 18.32 1.38
CA ASN A 101 -13.86 17.21 2.33
C ASN A 101 -14.40 17.54 3.74
N LEU A 102 -14.95 18.75 3.94
CA LEU A 102 -15.59 19.12 5.20
C LEU A 102 -16.93 18.40 5.36
N MET A 103 -17.16 17.92 6.58
CA MET A 103 -18.43 17.34 6.99
C MET A 103 -19.45 18.44 7.25
N GLU A 104 -20.72 18.12 7.04
CA GLU A 104 -21.85 19.01 7.32
C GLU A 104 -22.32 18.80 8.77
N HIS A 105 -22.56 19.90 9.48
CA HIS A 105 -23.11 19.88 10.84
C HIS A 105 -24.63 19.87 10.81
N VAL A 106 -25.25 18.99 11.59
CA VAL A 106 -26.70 18.96 11.76
C VAL A 106 -27.11 19.98 12.83
N PRO A 107 -27.90 21.02 12.45
CA PRO A 107 -28.21 22.13 13.36
C PRO A 107 -28.85 21.66 14.68
N GLY A 108 -28.32 22.18 15.79
CA GLY A 108 -28.84 21.89 17.13
C GLY A 108 -28.48 20.52 17.69
N THR A 109 -27.55 19.79 17.06
CA THR A 109 -27.05 18.49 17.54
C THR A 109 -25.52 18.48 17.62
N ASP A 110 -24.93 17.36 18.04
CA ASP A 110 -23.49 17.09 17.95
C ASP A 110 -23.13 16.21 16.72
N VAL A 111 -24.04 16.08 15.74
CA VAL A 111 -23.85 15.20 14.59
C VAL A 111 -23.21 15.94 13.41
N TRP A 112 -22.10 15.39 12.93
CA TRP A 112 -21.45 15.78 11.68
C TRP A 112 -21.51 14.60 10.70
N HIS A 113 -21.83 14.86 9.43
CA HIS A 113 -21.95 13.82 8.41
C HIS A 113 -21.29 14.19 7.08
N TRP A 114 -20.84 13.17 6.35
CA TRP A 114 -20.35 13.33 4.99
C TRP A 114 -20.61 12.04 4.21
N THR A 115 -21.29 12.15 3.07
CA THR A 115 -21.82 10.98 2.35
C THR A 115 -21.24 10.89 0.94
N LEU A 116 -20.79 9.69 0.57
CA LEU A 116 -20.30 9.36 -0.76
C LEU A 116 -21.14 8.28 -1.43
N ARG A 117 -21.17 8.31 -2.77
CA ARG A 117 -21.62 7.21 -3.62
C ARG A 117 -20.40 6.43 -4.10
N LEU A 118 -20.22 5.21 -3.61
CA LEU A 118 -19.05 4.37 -3.92
C LEU A 118 -19.48 3.06 -4.58
N ARG A 119 -18.65 2.53 -5.47
CA ARG A 119 -18.82 1.17 -6.00
C ARG A 119 -18.74 0.16 -4.86
N HIS A 120 -19.63 -0.83 -4.83
CA HIS A 120 -19.80 -1.77 -3.73
C HIS A 120 -18.61 -2.70 -3.43
N ASP A 121 -17.60 -2.73 -4.30
CA ASP A 121 -16.33 -3.44 -4.15
C ASP A 121 -15.18 -2.54 -3.63
N TRP A 122 -15.48 -1.30 -3.26
CA TRP A 122 -14.49 -0.36 -2.71
C TRP A 122 -14.03 -0.77 -1.32
N ARG A 123 -12.74 -0.53 -1.06
CA ARG A 123 -12.21 -0.44 0.30
C ARG A 123 -11.18 0.66 0.43
N GLY A 124 -11.01 1.17 1.64
CA GLY A 124 -9.97 2.13 1.94
C GLY A 124 -9.92 2.53 3.40
N THR A 125 -8.75 2.99 3.79
CA THR A 125 -8.48 3.69 5.04
C THR A 125 -9.04 5.11 4.99
N TYR A 126 -9.38 5.66 6.15
CA TYR A 126 -9.82 7.04 6.30
C TYR A 126 -9.48 7.55 7.70
N ASP A 127 -9.28 8.86 7.79
CA ASP A 127 -9.06 9.59 9.04
C ASP A 127 -10.02 10.78 9.12
N PHE A 128 -10.31 11.21 10.34
CA PHE A 128 -10.93 12.50 10.62
C PHE A 128 -9.88 13.51 11.09
N HIS A 129 -10.11 14.78 10.78
CA HIS A 129 -9.36 15.90 11.32
C HIS A 129 -10.33 16.93 11.87
N VAL A 130 -10.15 17.30 13.13
CA VAL A 130 -11.16 18.07 13.88
C VAL A 130 -10.55 19.39 14.32
N ASP A 131 -11.18 20.48 13.92
CA ASP A 131 -10.86 21.80 14.42
C ASP A 131 -11.60 22.03 15.74
N GLU A 132 -10.85 22.17 16.83
CA GLU A 132 -11.37 22.52 18.16
C GLU A 132 -10.70 23.77 18.73
N GLY A 133 -10.11 24.62 17.88
CA GLY A 133 -9.34 25.77 18.34
C GLY A 133 -8.19 26.22 17.43
N ILE A 134 -8.21 25.91 16.14
CA ILE A 134 -7.11 26.29 15.23
C ILE A 134 -7.23 27.77 14.88
N GLU A 135 -6.18 28.53 15.17
CA GLU A 135 -6.12 29.98 14.94
C GLU A 135 -5.45 30.36 13.61
N ALA A 136 -4.86 29.38 12.90
CA ALA A 136 -4.25 29.60 11.59
C ALA A 136 -5.32 29.86 10.51
N THR A 137 -4.92 30.50 9.40
CA THR A 137 -5.82 30.76 8.25
C THR A 137 -5.19 30.32 6.93
N GLY A 138 -6.01 30.22 5.87
CA GLY A 138 -5.54 29.90 4.52
C GLY A 138 -4.81 28.55 4.44
N PRO A 139 -3.72 28.43 3.66
CA PRO A 139 -2.98 27.17 3.52
C PRO A 139 -2.38 26.63 4.81
N ASP A 140 -2.13 27.48 5.81
CA ASP A 140 -1.56 27.06 7.09
C ASP A 140 -2.63 26.46 8.01
N TYR A 141 -3.89 26.91 7.90
CA TYR A 141 -5.04 26.26 8.55
C TYR A 141 -5.13 24.78 8.18
N TRP A 142 -5.16 24.47 6.89
CA TRP A 142 -5.26 23.09 6.40
C TRP A 142 -4.06 22.23 6.78
N ARG A 143 -2.87 22.84 6.83
CA ARG A 143 -1.66 22.14 7.27
C ARG A 143 -1.75 21.82 8.76
N ALA A 144 -2.22 22.75 9.57
CA ALA A 144 -2.44 22.57 11.01
C ALA A 144 -3.52 21.53 11.31
N LEU A 145 -4.68 21.62 10.64
CA LEU A 145 -5.81 20.69 10.80
C LEU A 145 -5.37 19.23 10.56
N ARG A 146 -4.55 19.01 9.54
CA ARG A 146 -4.09 17.66 9.16
C ARG A 146 -2.92 17.12 9.99
N THR A 147 -2.48 17.84 11.03
CA THR A 147 -1.40 17.34 11.93
C THR A 147 -1.88 16.33 12.95
N ASP A 148 -3.17 16.34 13.29
CA ASP A 148 -3.77 15.44 14.29
C ASP A 148 -4.86 14.56 13.63
N PRO A 149 -4.48 13.46 12.94
CA PRO A 149 -5.45 12.50 12.43
C PRO A 149 -6.10 11.74 13.59
N ARG A 150 -7.43 11.67 13.57
CA ARG A 150 -8.25 10.95 14.55
C ARG A 150 -8.95 9.75 13.88
N PRO A 151 -8.89 8.56 14.50
CA PRO A 151 -9.63 7.41 14.02
C PRO A 151 -11.11 7.62 14.25
N ASP A 152 -11.92 6.86 13.54
CA ASP A 152 -13.35 6.78 13.77
C ASP A 152 -13.65 6.07 15.11
N PRO A 153 -14.23 6.77 16.11
CA PRO A 153 -14.49 6.17 17.41
C PRO A 153 -15.62 5.13 17.41
N PHE A 154 -16.38 5.01 16.31
CA PHE A 154 -17.47 4.06 16.15
C PHE A 154 -17.15 2.93 15.17
N ASN A 155 -15.91 2.85 14.68
CA ASN A 155 -15.42 1.76 13.84
C ASN A 155 -14.30 1.01 14.58
N ASP A 156 -14.52 -0.27 14.85
CA ASP A 156 -13.55 -1.16 15.50
C ASP A 156 -12.46 -1.66 14.54
N ARG A 157 -12.61 -1.39 13.23
CA ARG A 157 -11.65 -1.77 12.19
C ARG A 157 -10.62 -0.67 11.97
N ALA A 158 -9.38 -0.99 12.28
CA ALA A 158 -8.24 -0.11 12.07
C ALA A 158 -6.99 -0.86 11.62
N LEU A 159 -6.09 -0.14 10.95
CA LEU A 159 -4.75 -0.60 10.61
C LEU A 159 -3.70 0.22 11.35
N PRO A 160 -2.58 -0.40 11.77
CA PRO A 160 -1.47 0.36 12.32
C PRO A 160 -0.86 1.25 11.23
N ARG A 161 -0.27 2.37 11.62
CA ARG A 161 0.59 3.16 10.72
C ARG A 161 2.01 2.59 10.71
N ARG A 162 2.71 2.82 9.60
CA ARG A 162 4.09 2.34 9.37
C ARG A 162 5.07 2.71 10.48
N TRP A 163 5.14 4.00 10.83
CA TRP A 163 6.10 4.53 11.81
C TRP A 163 5.45 4.84 13.17
N GLY A 164 4.35 4.15 13.49
CA GLY A 164 3.59 4.38 14.72
C GLY A 164 2.63 5.57 14.63
N GLY A 165 2.13 6.00 15.78
CA GLY A 165 1.01 6.94 15.90
C GLY A 165 -0.34 6.23 15.97
N THR A 166 -1.40 7.03 15.98
CA THR A 166 -2.77 6.52 16.08
C THR A 166 -3.11 5.64 14.87
N PRO A 167 -3.68 4.43 15.07
CA PRO A 167 -4.18 3.60 13.98
C PRO A 167 -5.12 4.39 13.06
N VAL A 168 -5.20 3.96 11.79
CA VAL A 168 -6.10 4.54 10.80
C VAL A 168 -7.33 3.64 10.66
N SER A 169 -8.53 4.21 10.72
CA SER A 169 -9.76 3.45 10.51
C SER A 169 -9.88 3.02 9.06
N TYR A 170 -10.61 1.94 8.80
CA TYR A 170 -10.87 1.53 7.43
C TYR A 170 -12.27 0.97 7.21
N ALA A 171 -12.72 1.07 5.97
CA ALA A 171 -14.00 0.56 5.53
C ALA A 171 -13.83 -0.36 4.32
N GLU A 172 -14.62 -1.43 4.33
CA GLU A 172 -14.75 -2.41 3.24
C GLU A 172 -16.23 -2.53 2.93
N LEU A 173 -16.60 -2.30 1.67
CA LEU A 173 -17.99 -2.46 1.22
C LEU A 173 -18.32 -3.94 0.95
N PRO A 174 -19.61 -4.32 0.85
CA PRO A 174 -20.02 -5.72 0.90
C PRO A 174 -19.41 -6.65 -0.18
N ALA A 175 -18.97 -6.09 -1.31
CA ALA A 175 -18.31 -6.84 -2.38
C ALA A 175 -16.81 -6.54 -2.48
N ALA A 176 -16.23 -5.86 -1.48
CA ALA A 176 -14.80 -5.62 -1.44
C ALA A 176 -14.06 -6.97 -1.41
N PRO A 177 -12.91 -7.11 -2.11
CA PRO A 177 -12.30 -8.43 -2.23
C PRO A 177 -11.91 -9.02 -0.85
N ASP A 178 -11.95 -10.34 -0.73
CA ASP A 178 -11.68 -10.99 0.55
C ASP A 178 -10.22 -10.82 0.97
N ALA A 179 -9.98 -10.67 2.27
CA ALA A 179 -8.66 -10.62 2.89
C ALA A 179 -8.48 -11.71 3.97
N ALA A 180 -9.29 -12.78 3.93
CA ALA A 180 -9.24 -13.91 4.84
C ALA A 180 -7.84 -14.52 5.01
N ASP A 181 -7.01 -14.51 3.96
CA ASP A 181 -5.62 -14.97 4.00
C ASP A 181 -4.76 -14.26 5.06
N TRP A 182 -5.16 -13.07 5.50
CA TRP A 182 -4.44 -12.31 6.53
C TRP A 182 -4.89 -12.60 7.95
N THR A 183 -5.97 -13.38 8.12
CA THR A 183 -6.49 -13.73 9.43
C THR A 183 -5.65 -14.87 10.02
N PRO A 184 -5.21 -14.78 11.29
CA PRO A 184 -4.52 -15.88 11.94
C PRO A 184 -5.38 -17.16 11.95
N ARG A 185 -4.84 -18.25 11.44
CA ARG A 185 -5.47 -19.58 11.47
C ARG A 185 -4.72 -20.46 12.48
N PRO A 186 -5.32 -20.82 13.63
CA PRO A 186 -4.61 -21.58 14.67
C PRO A 186 -4.33 -23.04 14.29
N ASP A 187 -4.97 -23.53 13.23
CA ASP A 187 -4.92 -24.91 12.74
C ASP A 187 -3.85 -25.14 11.66
N VAL A 188 -3.19 -24.09 11.17
CA VAL A 188 -2.12 -24.21 10.17
C VAL A 188 -0.73 -24.24 10.82
N ALA A 189 0.24 -24.85 10.14
CA ALA A 189 1.62 -24.78 10.59
C ALA A 189 2.16 -23.36 10.44
N HIS A 190 2.85 -22.88 11.48
CA HIS A 190 3.36 -21.50 11.53
C HIS A 190 4.85 -21.41 11.26
N GLY A 191 5.22 -20.43 10.41
CA GLY A 191 6.60 -20.03 10.23
C GLY A 191 7.12 -19.23 11.41
N THR A 192 8.39 -18.85 11.35
CA THR A 192 9.04 -18.04 12.38
C THR A 192 9.59 -16.75 11.79
N VAL A 193 9.30 -15.62 12.44
CA VAL A 193 9.89 -14.33 12.10
C VAL A 193 10.95 -13.98 13.14
N THR A 194 12.14 -13.63 12.67
CA THR A 194 13.27 -13.21 13.52
C THR A 194 13.77 -11.84 13.08
N GLU A 195 14.09 -10.95 14.02
CA GLU A 195 14.62 -9.62 13.75
C GLU A 195 16.15 -9.62 13.90
N HIS A 196 16.84 -8.98 12.96
CA HIS A 196 18.30 -8.91 12.91
C HIS A 196 18.77 -7.50 12.57
N ARG A 197 20.01 -7.19 12.94
CA ARG A 197 20.76 -6.04 12.41
C ARG A 197 21.82 -6.56 11.45
N VAL A 198 21.81 -6.05 10.23
CA VAL A 198 22.70 -6.49 9.15
C VAL A 198 23.60 -5.32 8.75
N PRO A 199 24.93 -5.42 8.96
CA PRO A 199 25.87 -4.41 8.47
C PRO A 199 25.77 -4.24 6.96
N SER A 200 25.83 -3.00 6.49
CA SER A 200 25.84 -2.66 5.07
C SER A 200 26.99 -1.70 4.77
N ALA A 201 27.94 -2.15 3.96
CA ALA A 201 28.97 -1.29 3.40
C ALA A 201 28.40 -0.44 2.26
N ARG A 202 27.39 -0.95 1.54
CA ARG A 202 26.72 -0.23 0.44
C ARG A 202 25.92 0.99 0.90
N LEU A 203 25.25 0.90 2.05
CA LEU A 203 24.44 1.98 2.62
C LEU A 203 25.17 2.76 3.71
N GLY A 204 26.21 2.16 4.31
CA GLY A 204 26.86 2.69 5.50
C GLY A 204 26.04 2.40 6.76
N GLY A 205 26.66 1.75 7.74
CA GLY A 205 26.02 1.40 9.01
C GLY A 205 25.35 0.03 9.00
N GLU A 206 24.19 -0.08 9.64
CA GLU A 206 23.42 -1.32 9.77
C GLU A 206 21.97 -1.11 9.36
N ARG A 207 21.35 -2.18 8.85
CA ARG A 207 19.95 -2.22 8.47
C ARG A 207 19.21 -3.24 9.34
N ARG A 208 18.09 -2.87 9.95
CA ARG A 208 17.21 -3.88 10.58
C ARG A 208 16.50 -4.67 9.49
N VAL A 209 16.43 -5.98 9.68
CA VAL A 209 15.86 -6.92 8.74
C VAL A 209 15.05 -7.95 9.51
N TRP A 210 13.80 -8.19 9.09
CA TRP A 210 13.05 -9.35 9.54
C TRP A 210 13.24 -10.50 8.55
N LEU A 211 13.50 -11.69 9.08
CA LEU A 211 13.64 -12.92 8.32
C LEU A 211 12.50 -13.87 8.71
N TYR A 212 11.62 -14.14 7.77
CA TYR A 212 10.62 -15.20 7.87
C TYR A 212 11.21 -16.51 7.35
N ALA A 213 11.18 -17.54 8.18
CA ALA A 213 11.41 -18.92 7.79
C ALA A 213 10.05 -19.65 7.74
N PRO A 214 9.75 -20.40 6.67
CA PRO A 214 8.48 -21.10 6.55
C PRO A 214 8.41 -22.27 7.55
N PRO A 215 7.21 -22.81 7.82
CA PRO A 215 7.07 -24.02 8.60
C PRO A 215 7.94 -25.16 8.04
N ALA A 216 8.47 -26.01 8.92
CA ALA A 216 9.23 -27.17 8.49
C ALA A 216 8.35 -28.07 7.61
N SER A 217 8.89 -28.53 6.48
CA SER A 217 8.17 -29.47 5.62
C SER A 217 7.86 -30.77 6.39
N PRO A 218 6.69 -31.40 6.19
CA PRO A 218 6.40 -32.71 6.74
C PRO A 218 7.51 -33.70 6.38
N GLY A 219 8.19 -34.26 7.39
CA GLY A 219 9.37 -35.13 7.21
C GLY A 219 10.74 -34.43 7.30
N GLY A 220 10.79 -33.13 7.60
CA GLY A 220 12.01 -32.42 8.02
C GLY A 220 13.08 -32.22 6.93
N ARG A 221 12.81 -32.58 5.69
CA ARG A 221 13.78 -32.45 4.58
C ARG A 221 13.71 -31.05 3.98
N ALA A 222 14.84 -30.35 4.01
CA ALA A 222 15.00 -29.10 3.27
C ALA A 222 14.82 -29.37 1.74
N PRO A 223 14.20 -28.45 0.99
CA PRO A 223 14.09 -28.58 -0.46
C PRO A 223 15.49 -28.68 -1.07
N SER A 224 15.74 -29.70 -1.91
CA SER A 224 17.04 -29.88 -2.57
C SER A 224 17.43 -28.70 -3.48
N ALA A 225 16.43 -27.96 -3.99
CA ALA A 225 16.61 -26.77 -4.82
C ALA A 225 16.63 -25.44 -4.03
N GLY A 226 16.64 -25.49 -2.69
CA GLY A 226 16.51 -24.32 -1.82
C GLY A 226 15.11 -23.68 -1.83
N LEU A 227 14.85 -22.80 -0.87
CA LEU A 227 13.61 -22.04 -0.72
C LEU A 227 13.56 -20.88 -1.74
N PRO A 228 12.40 -20.64 -2.41
CA PRO A 228 12.16 -19.35 -3.07
C PRO A 228 12.36 -18.20 -2.07
N VAL A 229 12.72 -17.03 -2.59
CA VAL A 229 12.96 -15.85 -1.76
C VAL A 229 12.02 -14.72 -2.13
N LEU A 230 11.39 -14.13 -1.12
CA LEU A 230 10.69 -12.85 -1.20
C LEU A 230 11.54 -11.78 -0.52
N VAL A 231 12.04 -10.80 -1.25
CA VAL A 231 12.56 -9.55 -0.68
C VAL A 231 11.43 -8.53 -0.68
N LEU A 232 10.85 -8.24 0.48
CA LEU A 232 9.73 -7.31 0.60
C LEU A 232 10.17 -6.03 1.32
N LEU A 233 10.20 -4.93 0.57
CA LEU A 233 10.61 -3.61 1.06
C LEU A 233 9.57 -3.05 2.04
N ASP A 234 9.96 -2.03 2.82
CA ASP A 234 9.17 -1.47 3.92
C ASP A 234 8.89 -2.53 5.01
N GLY A 235 9.90 -3.35 5.32
CA GLY A 235 9.80 -4.51 6.18
C GLY A 235 9.31 -4.22 7.60
N GLU A 236 9.57 -3.01 8.11
CA GLU A 236 9.15 -2.57 9.44
C GLU A 236 7.62 -2.47 9.57
N HIS A 237 6.91 -2.41 8.44
CA HIS A 237 5.47 -2.42 8.43
C HIS A 237 4.92 -3.82 8.17
N TRP A 238 5.39 -4.47 7.12
CA TRP A 238 4.86 -5.76 6.68
C TRP A 238 5.06 -6.86 7.71
N GLY A 239 6.28 -6.97 8.25
CA GLY A 239 6.63 -8.04 9.19
C GLY A 239 5.89 -7.90 10.52
N PRO A 240 6.28 -6.93 11.37
CA PRO A 240 5.78 -6.88 12.74
C PRO A 240 4.42 -6.18 12.92
N ARG A 241 3.91 -5.43 11.93
CA ARG A 241 2.67 -4.62 12.09
C ARG A 241 1.48 -5.13 11.28
N LEU A 242 1.68 -5.57 10.05
CA LEU A 242 0.58 -5.98 9.16
C LEU A 242 0.32 -7.50 9.12
N GLY A 243 1.12 -8.30 9.83
CA GLY A 243 0.88 -9.73 9.97
C GLY A 243 1.23 -10.53 8.71
N LEU A 244 2.30 -10.17 7.98
CA LEU A 244 2.76 -10.90 6.79
C LEU A 244 2.94 -12.41 7.05
N ALA A 245 3.39 -12.80 8.25
CA ALA A 245 3.56 -14.20 8.60
C ALA A 245 2.25 -14.99 8.45
N HIS A 246 1.10 -14.41 8.85
CA HIS A 246 -0.21 -15.05 8.70
C HIS A 246 -0.56 -15.27 7.22
N LEU A 247 -0.31 -14.25 6.37
CA LEU A 247 -0.49 -14.39 4.94
C LEU A 247 0.34 -15.56 4.38
N LEU A 248 1.63 -15.58 4.68
CA LEU A 248 2.55 -16.59 4.13
C LEU A 248 2.18 -17.99 4.64
N ASP A 249 1.93 -18.15 5.94
CA ASP A 249 1.52 -19.43 6.54
C ASP A 249 0.25 -19.97 5.88
N ASN A 250 -0.77 -19.11 5.72
CA ASN A 250 -2.05 -19.50 5.13
C ASN A 250 -1.92 -19.89 3.65
N LEU A 251 -1.21 -19.09 2.85
CA LEU A 251 -0.98 -19.42 1.44
C LEU A 251 -0.14 -20.70 1.26
N ILE A 252 0.82 -20.96 2.16
CA ILE A 252 1.61 -22.19 2.16
C ILE A 252 0.74 -23.38 2.56
N ALA A 253 -0.07 -23.25 3.61
CA ALA A 253 -0.95 -24.30 4.11
C ALA A 253 -1.99 -24.73 3.06
N ASP A 254 -2.53 -23.76 2.32
CA ASP A 254 -3.49 -24.01 1.24
C ASP A 254 -2.81 -24.45 -0.07
N GLY A 255 -1.47 -24.58 -0.09
CA GLY A 255 -0.71 -25.01 -1.27
C GLY A 255 -0.69 -24.01 -2.43
N ARG A 256 -1.16 -22.78 -2.20
CA ARG A 256 -1.24 -21.71 -3.22
C ARG A 256 0.14 -21.14 -3.56
N ILE A 257 1.09 -21.21 -2.63
CA ILE A 257 2.52 -20.94 -2.87
C ILE A 257 3.39 -22.02 -2.21
N PRO A 258 4.60 -22.30 -2.72
CA PRO A 258 5.55 -23.16 -2.03
C PRO A 258 6.07 -22.51 -0.74
N PRO A 259 6.55 -23.29 0.24
CA PRO A 259 7.34 -22.77 1.36
C PRO A 259 8.49 -21.89 0.85
N LEU A 260 8.60 -20.67 1.37
CA LEU A 260 9.55 -19.64 0.94
C LEU A 260 10.18 -18.90 2.13
N ALA A 261 11.37 -18.34 1.92
CA ALA A 261 11.99 -17.42 2.87
C ALA A 261 11.62 -15.97 2.51
N ALA A 262 11.26 -15.15 3.50
CA ALA A 262 11.03 -13.71 3.28
C ALA A 262 12.06 -12.86 4.00
N VAL A 263 12.70 -11.95 3.29
CA VAL A 263 13.70 -10.99 3.77
C VAL A 263 13.11 -9.60 3.69
N LEU A 264 13.00 -8.93 4.84
CA LEU A 264 12.20 -7.72 5.01
C LEU A 264 13.10 -6.60 5.54
N PRO A 265 13.84 -5.86 4.69
CA PRO A 265 14.64 -4.73 5.15
C PRO A 265 13.77 -3.55 5.57
N GLU A 266 14.11 -2.89 6.67
CA GLU A 266 13.45 -1.65 7.08
C GLU A 266 13.73 -0.49 6.11
N ALA A 267 12.83 0.49 6.06
CA ALA A 267 13.05 1.75 5.37
C ALA A 267 13.62 2.87 6.27
N VAL A 268 13.85 2.59 7.56
CA VAL A 268 14.32 3.52 8.61
C VAL A 268 13.31 4.62 8.94
N ASP A 269 13.23 5.63 8.08
CA ASP A 269 12.43 6.83 8.21
C ASP A 269 12.08 7.38 6.82
N GLU A 270 11.26 8.43 6.77
CA GLU A 270 10.80 9.00 5.50
C GLU A 270 11.96 9.56 4.64
N PRO A 271 12.89 10.38 5.18
CA PRO A 271 14.00 10.90 4.38
C PRO A 271 14.92 9.81 3.82
N THR A 272 15.29 8.83 4.64
CA THR A 272 16.15 7.71 4.23
C THR A 272 15.44 6.87 3.17
N ARG A 273 14.15 6.61 3.35
CA ARG A 273 13.34 5.90 2.36
C ARG A 273 13.36 6.59 1.00
N TRP A 274 13.22 7.91 0.92
CA TRP A 274 13.34 8.63 -0.36
C TRP A 274 14.74 8.56 -0.94
N ALA A 275 15.76 8.73 -0.09
CA ALA A 275 17.15 8.68 -0.51
C ALA A 275 17.51 7.34 -1.14
N GLU A 276 17.04 6.23 -0.53
CA GLU A 276 17.38 4.85 -0.91
C GLU A 276 16.43 4.24 -1.96
N LEU A 277 15.11 4.45 -1.84
CA LEU A 277 14.10 3.79 -2.68
C LEU A 277 13.70 4.59 -3.94
N SER A 278 14.62 5.41 -4.46
CA SER A 278 14.45 6.17 -5.71
C SER A 278 15.42 5.70 -6.79
N CYS A 279 15.28 4.44 -7.22
CA CYS A 279 16.10 3.79 -8.25
C CYS A 279 17.61 3.84 -7.97
N ARG A 280 18.05 3.66 -6.72
CA ARG A 280 19.48 3.77 -6.35
C ARG A 280 20.25 2.48 -6.59
N PRO A 281 21.34 2.51 -7.39
CA PRO A 281 22.21 1.34 -7.58
C PRO A 281 22.80 0.82 -6.27
N GLY A 282 23.18 1.72 -5.34
CA GLY A 282 23.72 1.33 -4.03
C GLY A 282 22.74 0.51 -3.20
N TYR A 283 21.45 0.85 -3.25
CA TYR A 283 20.43 0.06 -2.56
C TYR A 283 20.20 -1.29 -3.24
N VAL A 284 20.18 -1.37 -4.58
CA VAL A 284 20.10 -2.66 -5.28
C VAL A 284 21.31 -3.54 -4.92
N ALA A 285 22.52 -2.97 -4.89
CA ALA A 285 23.72 -3.69 -4.49
C ALA A 285 23.67 -4.15 -3.02
N HIS A 286 23.06 -3.37 -2.11
CA HIS A 286 22.79 -3.83 -0.75
C HIS A 286 21.89 -5.09 -0.74
N LEU A 287 20.80 -5.07 -1.52
CA LEU A 287 19.91 -6.23 -1.61
C LEU A 287 20.64 -7.45 -2.19
N THR A 288 21.38 -7.29 -3.30
CA THR A 288 21.98 -8.41 -4.03
C THR A 288 23.26 -8.95 -3.41
N ASP A 289 24.15 -8.07 -2.95
CA ASP A 289 25.52 -8.42 -2.58
C ASP A 289 25.67 -8.61 -1.07
N GLU A 290 24.72 -8.12 -0.27
CA GLU A 290 24.79 -8.17 1.20
C GLU A 290 23.61 -8.93 1.81
N LEU A 291 22.37 -8.51 1.55
CA LEU A 291 21.19 -9.11 2.20
C LEU A 291 20.90 -10.53 1.73
N LEU A 292 20.88 -10.79 0.42
CA LEU A 292 20.62 -12.14 -0.09
C LEU A 292 21.70 -13.14 0.36
N PRO A 293 23.02 -12.83 0.28
CA PRO A 293 24.06 -13.68 0.88
C PRO A 293 23.91 -13.86 2.39
N TRP A 294 23.57 -12.79 3.13
CA TRP A 294 23.32 -12.87 4.57
C TRP A 294 22.17 -13.84 4.92
N ALA A 295 21.08 -13.82 4.14
CA ALA A 295 19.95 -14.73 4.29
C ALA A 295 20.34 -16.17 3.94
N ALA A 296 21.15 -16.37 2.89
CA ALA A 296 21.67 -17.68 2.50
C ALA A 296 22.57 -18.34 3.54
N GLY A 297 23.23 -17.55 4.39
CA GLY A 297 23.98 -18.05 5.54
C GLY A 297 23.11 -18.56 6.71
N ARG A 298 21.78 -18.36 6.65
CA ARG A 298 20.82 -18.70 7.73
C ARG A 298 19.75 -19.69 7.29
N LEU A 299 19.29 -19.59 6.05
CA LEU A 299 18.29 -20.47 5.46
C LEU A 299 18.80 -21.00 4.11
N PRO A 300 18.39 -22.22 3.70
CA PRO A 300 18.78 -22.79 2.41
C PRO A 300 18.01 -22.11 1.28
N VAL A 301 18.30 -20.85 0.99
CA VAL A 301 17.59 -20.07 -0.04
C VAL A 301 18.15 -20.33 -1.44
N THR A 302 17.31 -20.15 -2.45
CA THR A 302 17.68 -20.32 -3.85
C THR A 302 18.59 -19.19 -4.36
N ALA A 303 19.45 -19.51 -5.32
CA ALA A 303 20.17 -18.53 -6.14
C ALA A 303 19.50 -18.31 -7.51
N ASP A 304 18.46 -19.07 -7.83
CA ASP A 304 17.71 -18.98 -9.09
C ASP A 304 16.87 -17.69 -9.14
N PRO A 305 17.12 -16.77 -10.09
CA PRO A 305 16.34 -15.55 -10.23
C PRO A 305 14.85 -15.83 -10.49
N ALA A 306 14.50 -16.91 -11.21
CA ALA A 306 13.10 -17.24 -11.50
C ALA A 306 12.28 -17.58 -10.25
N ARG A 307 12.95 -17.83 -9.12
CA ARG A 307 12.35 -18.13 -7.80
C ARG A 307 12.65 -17.07 -6.75
N THR A 308 13.11 -15.89 -7.18
CA THR A 308 13.40 -14.75 -6.32
C THR A 308 12.52 -13.57 -6.74
N VAL A 309 11.68 -13.12 -5.81
CA VAL A 309 10.76 -11.99 -5.96
C VAL A 309 11.32 -10.80 -5.18
N VAL A 310 11.40 -9.63 -5.82
CA VAL A 310 11.50 -8.34 -5.12
C VAL A 310 10.15 -7.66 -5.15
N ALA A 311 9.68 -7.19 -4.00
CA ALA A 311 8.33 -6.67 -3.84
C ALA A 311 8.32 -5.35 -3.07
N GLY A 312 7.41 -4.45 -3.42
CA GLY A 312 7.24 -3.21 -2.68
C GLY A 312 6.09 -2.34 -3.19
N GLN A 313 5.80 -1.30 -2.39
CA GLN A 313 4.69 -0.38 -2.62
C GLN A 313 5.19 1.05 -2.80
N SER A 314 4.54 1.85 -3.65
CA SER A 314 4.95 3.25 -3.85
C SER A 314 6.42 3.35 -4.32
N LEU A 315 7.30 4.03 -3.56
CA LEU A 315 8.76 4.01 -3.82
C LEU A 315 9.38 2.61 -3.75
N GLY A 316 8.88 1.75 -2.85
CA GLY A 316 9.26 0.35 -2.83
C GLY A 316 8.89 -0.37 -4.13
N GLY A 317 7.73 -0.04 -4.72
CA GLY A 317 7.31 -0.60 -6.00
C GLY A 317 8.17 -0.11 -7.17
N LEU A 318 8.51 1.19 -7.17
CA LEU A 318 9.47 1.77 -8.11
C LEU A 318 10.83 1.06 -8.01
N THR A 319 11.33 0.89 -6.79
CA THR A 319 12.61 0.22 -6.52
C THR A 319 12.58 -1.26 -6.86
N ALA A 320 11.47 -1.96 -6.61
CA ALA A 320 11.33 -3.37 -6.96
C ALA A 320 11.42 -3.58 -8.48
N ALA A 321 10.71 -2.76 -9.26
CA ALA A 321 10.82 -2.79 -10.73
C ALA A 321 12.24 -2.46 -11.20
N TYR A 322 12.86 -1.42 -10.64
CA TYR A 322 14.23 -1.04 -10.95
C TYR A 322 15.23 -2.17 -10.62
N ALA A 323 15.13 -2.76 -9.42
CA ALA A 323 16.02 -3.83 -8.96
C ALA A 323 15.93 -5.07 -9.87
N ALA A 324 14.73 -5.46 -10.30
CA ALA A 324 14.55 -6.58 -11.21
C ALA A 324 15.17 -6.32 -12.59
N MET A 325 15.03 -5.10 -13.11
CA MET A 325 15.61 -4.72 -14.40
C MET A 325 17.12 -4.48 -14.33
N ALA A 326 17.64 -4.02 -13.19
CA ALA A 326 19.07 -3.72 -13.00
C ALA A 326 19.87 -4.97 -12.59
N ALA A 327 19.23 -5.93 -11.91
CA ALA A 327 19.85 -7.17 -11.46
C ALA A 327 18.98 -8.41 -11.81
N PRO A 328 18.68 -8.65 -13.10
CA PRO A 328 17.83 -9.77 -13.53
C PRO A 328 18.45 -11.13 -13.22
N HIS A 329 19.77 -11.18 -13.00
CA HIS A 329 20.50 -12.36 -12.58
C HIS A 329 20.22 -12.76 -11.11
N ARG A 330 19.61 -11.87 -10.31
CA ARG A 330 19.17 -12.14 -8.93
C ARG A 330 17.66 -12.07 -8.76
N PHE A 331 16.99 -11.18 -9.48
CA PHE A 331 15.56 -10.93 -9.36
C PHE A 331 14.86 -11.20 -10.69
N GLY A 332 14.34 -12.41 -10.87
CA GLY A 332 13.56 -12.78 -12.04
C GLY A 332 12.08 -12.36 -11.93
N ASN A 333 11.64 -11.92 -10.76
CA ASN A 333 10.27 -11.49 -10.53
C ASN A 333 10.20 -10.19 -9.74
N ALA A 334 9.30 -9.29 -10.15
CA ALA A 334 8.97 -8.06 -9.42
C ALA A 334 7.48 -7.99 -9.09
N LEU A 335 7.13 -7.81 -7.82
CA LEU A 335 5.76 -7.54 -7.38
C LEU A 335 5.64 -6.07 -6.99
N VAL A 336 4.93 -5.31 -7.80
CA VAL A 336 4.89 -3.86 -7.76
C VAL A 336 3.46 -3.40 -7.47
N GLN A 337 3.27 -2.72 -6.35
CA GLN A 337 1.96 -2.20 -5.95
C GLN A 337 2.04 -0.67 -5.92
N SER A 338 1.20 -0.02 -6.71
CA SER A 338 1.09 1.44 -6.76
C SER A 338 2.46 2.13 -6.92
N GLY A 339 3.34 1.54 -7.75
CA GLY A 339 4.71 2.01 -7.92
C GLY A 339 4.76 3.48 -8.34
N SER A 340 5.69 4.25 -7.76
CA SER A 340 5.83 5.69 -8.00
C SER A 340 6.48 6.01 -9.36
N PHE A 341 5.94 5.45 -10.45
CA PHE A 341 6.48 5.60 -11.80
C PHE A 341 6.35 7.01 -12.38
N TRP A 342 5.58 7.89 -11.73
CA TRP A 342 5.61 9.33 -12.02
C TRP A 342 6.98 9.95 -11.69
N TRP A 343 7.79 9.32 -10.85
CA TRP A 343 9.06 9.86 -10.35
C TRP A 343 10.11 10.02 -11.46
N PRO A 344 10.96 11.05 -11.37
CA PRO A 344 10.87 12.22 -10.48
C PRO A 344 9.84 13.27 -10.93
N VAL A 345 9.64 14.31 -10.12
CA VAL A 345 8.90 15.50 -10.61
C VAL A 345 9.81 16.34 -11.51
N GLY A 346 9.29 16.82 -12.65
CA GLY A 346 9.97 17.79 -13.52
C GLY A 346 10.34 17.23 -14.90
N GLU A 347 11.36 17.79 -15.53
CA GLU A 347 11.86 17.40 -16.86
C GLU A 347 12.18 15.90 -16.94
N HIS A 348 12.66 15.35 -15.83
CA HIS A 348 13.04 13.95 -15.74
C HIS A 348 11.87 12.99 -15.40
N ALA A 349 10.61 13.43 -15.41
CA ALA A 349 9.48 12.61 -14.99
C ALA A 349 9.33 11.28 -15.72
N GLU A 350 8.90 10.25 -14.99
CA GLU A 350 8.81 8.87 -15.48
C GLU A 350 10.15 8.33 -15.98
N TRP A 351 11.21 8.67 -15.24
CA TRP A 351 12.57 8.32 -15.61
C TRP A 351 12.73 6.82 -15.89
N LEU A 352 12.22 5.96 -15.00
CA LEU A 352 12.36 4.51 -15.15
C LEU A 352 11.67 4.00 -16.42
N THR A 353 10.42 4.44 -16.67
CA THR A 353 9.69 4.06 -17.88
C THR A 353 10.46 4.47 -19.14
N ARG A 354 10.98 5.71 -19.18
CA ARG A 354 11.74 6.21 -20.33
C ARG A 354 13.09 5.54 -20.50
N SER A 355 13.76 5.14 -19.42
CA SER A 355 15.00 4.36 -19.50
C SER A 355 14.77 2.93 -20.01
N LEU A 356 13.57 2.37 -19.81
CA LEU A 356 13.21 1.07 -20.36
C LEU A 356 12.80 1.15 -21.84
N ALA A 357 12.29 2.29 -22.30
CA ALA A 357 11.85 2.44 -23.69
C ALA A 357 12.99 2.12 -24.67
N GLY A 358 12.77 1.11 -25.53
CA GLY A 358 13.77 0.61 -26.48
C GLY A 358 14.87 -0.28 -25.90
N ALA A 359 14.86 -0.58 -24.59
CA ALA A 359 15.77 -1.54 -23.99
C ALA A 359 15.44 -2.98 -24.42
N PRO A 360 16.42 -3.91 -24.49
CA PRO A 360 16.13 -5.31 -24.78
C PRO A 360 15.30 -5.95 -23.66
N ARG A 361 14.43 -6.89 -24.02
CA ARG A 361 13.68 -7.70 -23.05
C ARG A 361 14.64 -8.54 -22.19
N LEU A 362 14.46 -8.47 -20.88
CA LEU A 362 15.18 -9.26 -19.89
C LEU A 362 14.34 -10.46 -19.43
N PRO A 363 14.94 -11.50 -18.83
CA PRO A 363 14.20 -12.64 -18.28
C PRO A 363 13.57 -12.31 -16.93
N VAL A 364 12.68 -11.30 -16.91
CA VAL A 364 11.99 -10.80 -15.72
C VAL A 364 10.48 -10.84 -15.96
N ARG A 365 9.72 -11.28 -14.94
CA ARG A 365 8.25 -11.19 -14.89
C ARG A 365 7.83 -10.14 -13.87
N LEU A 366 6.87 -9.30 -14.24
CA LEU A 366 6.33 -8.27 -13.36
C LEU A 366 4.86 -8.53 -13.04
N TRP A 367 4.48 -8.34 -11.79
CA TRP A 367 3.10 -8.19 -11.35
C TRP A 367 2.87 -6.74 -10.93
N LEU A 368 2.03 -6.02 -11.67
CA LEU A 368 1.76 -4.59 -11.47
C LEU A 368 0.30 -4.42 -11.02
N SER A 369 0.08 -3.80 -9.86
CA SER A 369 -1.26 -3.50 -9.32
C SER A 369 -1.37 -2.03 -8.94
N PHE A 370 -2.48 -1.36 -9.27
CA PHE A 370 -2.70 0.07 -8.99
C PHE A 370 -4.15 0.35 -8.59
N GLY A 371 -4.36 1.28 -7.67
CA GLY A 371 -5.68 1.73 -7.29
C GLY A 371 -6.30 2.65 -8.36
N GLU A 372 -7.57 2.41 -8.69
CA GLU A 372 -8.34 3.25 -9.61
C GLU A 372 -8.43 4.72 -9.12
N GLN A 373 -8.38 4.94 -7.80
CA GLN A 373 -8.41 6.29 -7.23
C GLN A 373 -7.05 7.00 -7.26
N GLU A 374 -5.98 6.39 -7.75
CA GLU A 374 -4.64 7.00 -7.74
C GLU A 374 -4.38 7.93 -8.94
N TRP A 375 -5.17 8.99 -9.09
CA TRP A 375 -5.15 9.85 -10.30
C TRP A 375 -3.78 10.43 -10.69
N VAL A 376 -2.85 10.57 -9.74
CA VAL A 376 -1.46 10.99 -10.02
C VAL A 376 -0.60 9.84 -10.52
N ALA A 377 -0.70 8.65 -9.93
CA ALA A 377 0.16 7.51 -10.24
C ALA A 377 -0.35 6.69 -11.43
N LEU A 378 -1.66 6.54 -11.56
CA LEU A 378 -2.30 5.65 -12.52
C LEU A 378 -1.96 5.99 -13.99
N PRO A 379 -1.91 7.27 -14.43
CA PRO A 379 -1.49 7.58 -15.80
C PRO A 379 -0.05 7.13 -16.10
N ALA A 380 0.89 7.33 -15.16
CA ALA A 380 2.28 6.90 -15.33
C ALA A 380 2.40 5.37 -15.31
N ALA A 381 1.60 4.70 -14.48
CA ALA A 381 1.51 3.24 -14.45
C ALA A 381 1.00 2.64 -15.77
N ARG A 382 -0.04 3.24 -16.37
CA ARG A 382 -0.58 2.82 -17.67
C ARG A 382 0.46 2.99 -18.78
N ARG A 383 1.22 4.10 -18.78
CA ARG A 383 2.34 4.28 -19.72
C ARG A 383 3.43 3.23 -19.55
N LEU A 384 3.83 2.92 -18.31
CA LEU A 384 4.77 1.83 -18.05
C LEU A 384 4.26 0.49 -18.60
N ARG A 385 2.99 0.14 -18.33
CA ARG A 385 2.35 -1.07 -18.85
C ARG A 385 2.47 -1.14 -20.37
N ASP A 386 2.18 -0.04 -21.05
CA ASP A 386 2.21 0.01 -22.52
C ASP A 386 3.65 -0.13 -23.03
N THR A 387 4.62 0.55 -22.42
CA THR A 387 6.05 0.35 -22.70
C THR A 387 6.50 -1.09 -22.48
N LEU A 388 6.11 -1.74 -21.38
CA LEU A 388 6.47 -3.14 -21.12
C LEU A 388 5.85 -4.09 -22.16
N ARG A 389 4.63 -3.82 -22.62
CA ARG A 389 3.99 -4.59 -23.70
C ARG A 389 4.73 -4.44 -25.02
N GLU A 390 5.15 -3.23 -25.38
CA GLU A 390 5.95 -2.96 -26.58
C GLU A 390 7.31 -3.68 -26.55
N LEU A 391 7.90 -3.81 -25.36
CA LEU A 391 9.14 -4.56 -25.13
C LEU A 391 8.95 -6.08 -25.03
N GLY A 392 7.73 -6.60 -25.19
CA GLY A 392 7.46 -8.04 -25.21
C GLY A 392 7.30 -8.72 -23.85
N TYR A 393 7.05 -7.97 -22.76
CA TYR A 393 6.73 -8.54 -21.43
C TYR A 393 5.27 -9.02 -21.35
N HIS A 394 4.83 -9.87 -22.29
CA HIS A 394 3.46 -10.39 -22.35
C HIS A 394 3.13 -11.39 -21.22
N ASP A 395 4.17 -11.92 -20.56
CA ASP A 395 4.10 -12.79 -19.39
C ASP A 395 4.04 -12.03 -18.05
N SER A 396 4.01 -10.69 -18.12
CA SER A 396 3.78 -9.81 -16.97
C SER A 396 2.31 -9.40 -16.87
N SER A 397 1.84 -9.19 -15.65
CA SER A 397 0.45 -8.85 -15.35
C SER A 397 0.29 -7.39 -14.95
N TYR A 398 -0.81 -6.79 -15.35
CA TYR A 398 -1.23 -5.45 -14.92
C TYR A 398 -2.70 -5.49 -14.53
N ARG A 399 -3.02 -4.97 -13.34
CA ARG A 399 -4.40 -4.84 -12.86
C ARG A 399 -4.63 -3.51 -12.17
N GLU A 400 -5.88 -3.07 -12.23
CA GLU A 400 -6.40 -1.94 -11.49
C GLU A 400 -7.44 -2.48 -10.49
N PHE A 401 -7.44 -1.95 -9.26
CA PHE A 401 -8.37 -2.35 -8.19
C PHE A 401 -9.15 -1.14 -7.68
N ASN A 402 -10.38 -1.37 -7.20
CA ASN A 402 -11.21 -0.32 -6.63
C ASN A 402 -10.73 0.08 -5.21
N GLY A 403 -9.70 0.91 -5.19
CA GLY A 403 -9.05 1.41 -3.99
C GLY A 403 -8.05 2.51 -4.30
N GLY A 404 -7.40 3.00 -3.24
CA GLY A 404 -6.40 4.06 -3.32
C GLY A 404 -4.95 3.59 -3.10
N HIS A 405 -4.13 4.52 -2.66
CA HIS A 405 -2.71 4.31 -2.34
C HIS A 405 -2.59 3.84 -0.89
N ASP A 406 -2.97 2.58 -0.65
CA ASP A 406 -3.41 2.11 0.66
C ASP A 406 -2.92 0.69 1.00
N TYR A 407 -2.35 0.54 2.21
CA TYR A 407 -1.92 -0.76 2.74
C TYR A 407 -3.05 -1.76 2.89
N LEU A 408 -4.28 -1.32 3.15
CA LEU A 408 -5.44 -2.21 3.16
C LEU A 408 -5.61 -2.90 1.80
N CYS A 409 -5.53 -2.13 0.71
CA CYS A 409 -5.67 -2.66 -0.64
C CYS A 409 -4.46 -3.52 -1.01
N TRP A 410 -3.25 -3.04 -0.70
CA TRP A 410 -2.00 -3.73 -1.00
C TRP A 410 -1.88 -5.09 -0.30
N ARG A 411 -2.53 -5.31 0.85
CA ARG A 411 -2.58 -6.63 1.48
C ARG A 411 -3.17 -7.70 0.56
N THR A 412 -4.29 -7.40 -0.11
CA THR A 412 -4.93 -8.36 -1.02
C THR A 412 -4.10 -8.53 -2.30
N GLU A 413 -3.63 -7.42 -2.86
CA GLU A 413 -2.82 -7.44 -4.09
C GLU A 413 -1.46 -8.14 -3.90
N LEU A 414 -0.92 -8.16 -2.67
CA LEU A 414 0.30 -8.90 -2.33
C LEU A 414 0.04 -10.40 -2.37
N ALA A 415 -1.07 -10.87 -1.81
CA ALA A 415 -1.47 -12.27 -1.84
C ALA A 415 -1.60 -12.77 -3.28
N ASP A 416 -2.38 -12.05 -4.10
CA ASP A 416 -2.62 -12.39 -5.51
C ASP A 416 -1.31 -12.40 -6.32
N GLY A 417 -0.46 -11.38 -6.13
CA GLY A 417 0.82 -11.28 -6.84
C GLY A 417 1.80 -12.39 -6.47
N LEU A 418 1.86 -12.80 -5.20
CA LEU A 418 2.70 -13.92 -4.77
C LEU A 418 2.23 -15.24 -5.38
N VAL A 419 0.92 -15.48 -5.41
CA VAL A 419 0.34 -16.67 -6.06
C VAL A 419 0.61 -16.65 -7.57
N ALA A 420 0.48 -15.51 -8.25
CA ALA A 420 0.74 -15.44 -9.69
C ALA A 420 2.22 -15.66 -10.07
N LEU A 421 3.15 -15.24 -9.21
CA LEU A 421 4.59 -15.32 -9.48
C LEU A 421 5.23 -16.63 -8.99
N LEU A 422 4.77 -17.16 -7.86
CA LEU A 422 5.37 -18.33 -7.19
C LEU A 422 4.43 -19.54 -7.07
N GLY A 423 3.13 -19.36 -7.35
CA GLY A 423 2.15 -20.45 -7.33
C GLY A 423 2.46 -21.54 -8.35
N ARG A 424 1.86 -22.70 -8.14
CA ARG A 424 2.07 -23.91 -8.95
C ARG A 424 1.12 -24.01 -10.12
#